data_AF-A0A9P7VP35-F1
#
_entry.id   AF-A0A9P7VP35-F1
#
_cell.length_a   1.000
_cell.length_b   1.000
_cell.length_c   1.000
_cell.angle_alpha   90.00
_cell.angle_beta   90.00
_cell.angle_gamma   90.00
#
_symmetry.space_group_name_H-M   'P 1'
#
loop_
_entity.id
_entity.type
_entity.pdbx_description
1 polymer ?
#
loop_
_entity_poly.entity_id
_entity_poly.type
_entity_poly.pdbx_seq_one_letter_code
_entity_poly.pdbx_strand_id
1 'polypeptide(L)'
;MITTLSQCPQCGFAPPEKPLPNGISIAQLQDFFACNDAPVCAERAELEAVIREGEQYLAFLQQRISQTRSILSSLLKEQNRAVEHIADSKLVFNPIRRLPPEILSHTFLSCIRPDSDSDTDASLLDSLNITNSPWNLSYVSSRWRQAALTTPSLWSLIRLQL
;
A
#
# COMPACT_ATOMS: atom_id res chain seq x y z
N MET A 1 11.72 28.13 29.70
CA MET A 1 11.08 27.03 30.45
C MET A 1 10.77 25.95 29.42
N ILE A 2 11.63 24.95 29.30
CA ILE A 2 11.55 23.92 28.25
C ILE A 2 10.77 22.75 28.84
N THR A 3 9.53 22.57 28.40
CA THR A 3 8.65 21.50 28.84
C THR A 3 9.19 20.16 28.32
N THR A 4 9.66 19.31 29.22
CA THR A 4 10.02 17.92 28.91
C THR A 4 8.76 17.14 28.60
N LEU A 5 8.36 17.10 27.33
CA LEU A 5 7.30 16.22 26.85
C LEU A 5 7.80 14.77 26.91
N SER A 6 7.52 14.07 28.02
CA SER A 6 7.86 12.66 28.24
C SER A 6 7.06 11.70 27.36
N GLN A 7 6.00 12.18 26.72
CA GLN A 7 5.04 11.36 25.98
C GLN A 7 4.58 12.11 24.73
N CYS A 8 4.61 11.41 23.58
CA CYS A 8 4.19 11.99 22.31
C CYS A 8 2.68 12.30 22.34
N PRO A 9 2.25 13.56 22.10
CA PRO A 9 0.84 13.95 22.19
C PRO A 9 -0.03 13.37 21.06
N GLN A 10 0.60 12.85 20.00
CA GLN A 10 -0.10 12.38 18.81
C GLN A 10 -0.34 10.87 18.80
N CYS A 11 0.58 10.08 19.37
CA CYS A 11 0.46 8.62 19.43
C CYS A 11 0.61 8.04 20.84
N GLY A 12 0.81 8.86 21.86
CA GLY A 12 0.99 8.43 23.25
C GLY A 12 2.32 7.72 23.51
N PHE A 13 3.24 7.69 22.53
CA PHE A 13 4.52 7.01 22.68
C PHE A 13 5.38 7.68 23.76
N ALA A 14 5.72 6.94 24.80
CA ALA A 14 6.80 7.23 25.73
C ALA A 14 7.77 6.04 25.76
N PRO A 15 9.09 6.22 25.90
CA PRO A 15 9.97 5.11 26.23
C PRO A 15 9.48 4.42 27.53
N PRO A 16 9.66 3.10 27.70
CA PRO A 16 9.36 2.46 28.97
C PRO A 16 10.18 3.12 30.09
N GLU A 17 9.51 3.91 30.93
CA GLU A 17 10.12 4.64 32.05
C GLU A 17 10.51 3.69 33.19
N LYS A 18 9.92 2.49 33.23
CA LYS A 18 10.21 1.50 34.26
C LYS A 18 11.30 0.56 33.77
N PRO A 19 12.51 0.58 34.37
CA PRO A 19 13.46 -0.51 34.17
C PRO A 19 12.83 -1.83 34.62
N LEU A 20 13.38 -2.95 34.13
CA LEU A 20 13.05 -4.26 34.69
C LEU A 20 13.20 -4.17 36.22
N PRO A 21 12.22 -4.65 37.00
CA PRO A 21 12.37 -4.74 38.45
C PRO A 21 13.70 -5.41 38.82
N ASN A 22 14.35 -4.95 39.89
CA ASN A 22 15.63 -5.53 40.32
C ASN A 22 15.46 -7.03 40.52
N GLY A 23 16.13 -7.81 39.67
CA GLY A 23 16.12 -9.26 39.72
C GLY A 23 17.19 -9.81 40.66
N ILE A 24 17.11 -11.11 40.91
CA ILE A 24 18.15 -11.87 41.61
C ILE A 24 19.44 -11.77 40.80
N SER A 25 20.54 -11.43 41.46
CA SER A 25 21.85 -11.35 40.80
C SER A 25 22.36 -12.73 40.39
N ILE A 26 23.28 -12.77 39.42
CA ILE A 26 23.90 -14.02 38.96
C ILE A 26 24.63 -14.75 40.11
N ALA A 27 25.26 -14.01 41.01
CA ALA A 27 25.94 -14.58 42.18
C ALA A 27 24.94 -15.26 43.13
N GLN A 28 23.82 -14.59 43.44
CA GLN A 28 22.77 -15.17 44.27
C GLN A 28 22.15 -16.42 43.63
N LEU A 29 21.95 -16.42 42.30
CA LEU A 29 21.49 -17.61 41.57
C LEU A 29 22.50 -18.76 41.67
N GLN A 30 23.80 -18.46 41.58
CA GLN A 30 24.85 -19.48 41.73
C GLN A 30 24.86 -20.07 43.14
N ASP A 31 24.64 -19.26 44.16
CA ASP A 31 24.53 -19.73 45.55
C ASP A 31 23.32 -20.67 45.72
N PHE A 32 22.17 -20.31 45.16
CA PHE A 32 20.98 -21.19 45.13
C PHE A 32 21.21 -22.48 44.33
N PHE A 33 22.10 -22.49 43.34
CA PHE A 33 22.43 -23.69 42.57
C PHE A 33 23.58 -24.50 43.17
N ALA A 34 24.34 -23.93 44.11
CA ALA A 34 25.45 -24.60 44.75
C ALA A 34 24.99 -25.64 45.79
N CYS A 35 23.85 -25.44 46.43
CA CYS A 35 23.17 -26.46 47.23
C CYS A 35 21.73 -26.65 46.75
N ASN A 36 21.25 -27.89 46.72
CA ASN A 36 19.84 -28.19 46.38
C ASN A 36 18.90 -27.98 47.57
N ASP A 37 19.27 -27.14 48.53
CA ASP A 37 18.46 -26.88 49.71
C ASP A 37 17.29 -25.98 49.35
N ALA A 38 16.15 -26.18 50.03
CA ALA A 38 15.00 -25.33 49.83
C ALA A 38 15.29 -23.91 50.36
N PRO A 39 14.87 -22.83 49.65
CA PRO A 39 15.04 -21.47 50.15
C PRO A 39 14.38 -21.28 51.50
N VAL A 40 15.03 -20.55 52.40
CA VAL A 40 14.44 -20.20 53.70
C VAL A 40 13.27 -19.22 53.52
N CYS A 41 12.41 -19.06 54.53
CA CYS A 41 11.18 -18.25 54.40
C CYS A 41 11.43 -16.82 53.87
N ALA A 42 12.52 -16.17 54.27
CA ALA A 42 12.87 -14.83 53.81
C ALA A 42 13.29 -14.83 52.33
N GLU A 43 14.16 -15.75 51.91
CA GLU A 43 14.59 -15.92 50.51
C GLU A 43 13.39 -16.28 49.62
N ARG A 44 12.51 -17.17 50.08
CA ARG A 44 11.28 -17.52 49.37
C ARG A 44 10.41 -16.29 49.11
N ALA A 45 10.20 -15.44 50.11
CA ALA A 45 9.38 -14.23 49.97
C ALA A 45 10.01 -13.23 48.99
N GLU A 46 11.34 -13.11 48.97
CA GLU A 46 12.07 -12.28 48.01
C GLU A 46 11.94 -12.83 46.58
N LEU A 47 12.14 -14.13 46.38
CA LEU A 47 11.98 -14.80 45.09
C LEU A 47 10.54 -14.66 44.55
N GLU A 48 9.53 -14.85 45.41
CA GLU A 48 8.12 -14.68 45.06
C GLU A 48 7.79 -13.22 44.68
N ALA A 49 8.42 -12.24 45.35
CA ALA A 49 8.27 -10.83 45.00
C ALA A 49 8.88 -10.53 43.62
N VAL A 50 10.08 -11.04 43.33
CA VAL A 50 10.74 -10.90 42.02
C VAL A 50 9.89 -11.50 40.90
N ILE A 51 9.33 -12.69 41.12
CA ILE A 51 8.44 -13.33 40.14
C ILE A 51 7.20 -12.47 39.89
N ARG A 52 6.51 -12.05 40.95
CA ARG A 52 5.29 -11.23 40.85
C ARG A 52 5.54 -9.91 40.12
N GLU A 53 6.63 -9.22 40.44
CA GLU A 53 7.01 -7.96 39.78
C GLU A 53 7.37 -8.17 38.30
N GLY A 54 8.10 -9.26 37.99
CA GLY A 54 8.41 -9.66 36.63
C GLY A 54 7.17 -9.96 35.78
N GLU A 55 6.20 -10.69 36.33
CA GLU A 55 4.93 -10.99 35.67
C GLU A 55 4.11 -9.72 35.39
N GLN A 56 4.03 -8.80 36.36
CA GLN A 56 3.38 -7.51 36.18
C GLN A 56 4.04 -6.67 35.08
N TYR A 57 5.38 -6.64 35.05
CA TYR A 57 6.13 -5.93 34.02
C TYR A 57 5.94 -6.55 32.63
N LEU A 58 5.90 -7.87 32.54
CA LEU A 58 5.61 -8.59 31.29
C LEU A 58 4.21 -8.25 30.77
N ALA A 59 3.19 -8.28 31.63
CA ALA A 59 1.82 -7.92 31.25
C ALA A 59 1.74 -6.47 30.75
N PHE A 60 2.44 -5.53 31.41
CA PHE A 60 2.55 -4.15 30.96
C PHE A 60 3.17 -4.04 29.56
N LEU A 61 4.29 -4.72 29.31
CA LEU A 61 4.92 -4.70 27.98
C LEU A 61 4.01 -5.31 26.91
N GLN A 62 3.32 -6.41 27.20
CA GLN A 62 2.38 -7.03 26.28
C GLN A 62 1.22 -6.09 25.90
N GLN A 63 0.65 -5.39 26.87
CA GLN A 63 -0.38 -4.37 26.63
C GLN A 63 0.14 -3.23 25.74
N ARG A 64 1.35 -2.75 26.00
CA ARG A 64 1.94 -1.68 25.19
C ARG A 64 2.26 -2.12 23.76
N ILE A 65 2.75 -3.35 23.59
CA ILE A 65 2.99 -3.94 22.27
C ILE A 65 1.67 -4.05 21.50
N SER A 66 0.59 -4.52 22.13
CA SER A 66 -0.70 -4.67 21.46
C SER A 66 -1.29 -3.32 21.03
N GLN A 67 -1.25 -2.32 21.90
CA GLN A 67 -1.67 -0.94 21.57
C GLN A 67 -0.86 -0.37 20.41
N THR A 68 0.47 -0.49 20.47
CA THR A 68 1.37 0.04 19.42
C THR A 68 1.12 -0.64 18.07
N ARG A 69 0.91 -1.96 18.05
CA ARG A 69 0.55 -2.71 16.84
C ARG A 69 -0.79 -2.26 16.25
N SER A 70 -1.78 -1.98 17.10
CA SER A 70 -3.08 -1.47 16.65
C SER A 70 -2.95 -0.09 15.99
N ILE A 71 -2.22 0.83 16.62
CA ILE A 71 -1.93 2.16 16.06
C ILE A 71 -1.20 2.02 14.72
N LEU A 72 -0.15 1.21 14.65
CA LEU A 72 0.58 0.98 13.41
C LEU A 72 -0.33 0.44 12.30
N SER A 73 -1.19 -0.54 12.62
CA SER A 73 -2.16 -1.09 11.66
C SER A 73 -3.10 0.00 11.12
N SER A 74 -3.60 0.88 11.98
CA SER A 74 -4.47 1.98 11.55
C SER A 74 -3.74 2.97 10.62
N LEU A 75 -2.49 3.32 10.95
CA LEU A 75 -1.69 4.25 10.15
C LEU A 75 -1.35 3.67 8.77
N LEU A 76 -1.04 2.37 8.70
CA LEU A 76 -0.81 1.69 7.41
C LEU A 76 -2.07 1.68 6.54
N LYS A 77 -3.25 1.49 7.13
CA LYS A 77 -4.51 1.57 6.38
C LYS A 77 -4.74 2.97 5.83
N GLU A 78 -4.56 4.02 6.65
CA GLU A 78 -4.71 5.41 6.20
C GLU A 78 -3.67 5.79 5.15
N GLN A 79 -2.43 5.31 5.28
CA GLN A 79 -1.40 5.49 4.26
C GLN A 79 -1.84 4.91 2.92
N ASN A 80 -2.33 3.67 2.90
CA ASN A 80 -2.79 3.02 1.66
C ASN A 80 -3.96 3.78 1.04
N ARG A 81 -4.95 4.20 1.84
CA ARG A 81 -6.08 5.02 1.37
C ARG A 81 -5.60 6.33 0.75
N ALA A 82 -4.61 6.99 1.36
CA ALA A 82 -4.04 8.22 0.81
C ALA A 82 -3.33 7.98 -0.53
N VAL A 83 -2.59 6.87 -0.66
CA VAL A 83 -1.93 6.48 -1.93
C VAL A 83 -2.96 6.26 -3.03
N GLU A 84 -4.01 5.48 -2.76
CA GLU A 84 -5.11 5.23 -3.71
C GLU A 84 -5.80 6.53 -4.12
N HIS A 85 -6.17 7.37 -3.15
CA HIS A 85 -6.83 8.65 -3.42
C HIS A 85 -5.98 9.59 -4.29
N ILE A 86 -4.66 9.63 -4.05
CA ILE A 86 -3.72 10.41 -4.89
C ILE A 86 -3.66 9.83 -6.31
N ALA A 87 -3.62 8.51 -6.45
CA ALA A 87 -3.59 7.85 -7.76
C ALA A 87 -4.86 8.18 -8.56
N ASP A 88 -6.04 8.02 -7.96
CA ASP A 88 -7.32 8.34 -8.58
C ASP A 88 -7.42 9.82 -8.98
N SER A 89 -6.96 10.71 -8.11
CA SER A 89 -6.90 12.15 -8.41
C SER A 89 -6.00 12.43 -9.61
N LYS A 90 -4.86 11.75 -9.74
CA LYS A 90 -3.96 11.89 -10.89
C LYS A 90 -4.60 11.36 -12.18
N LEU A 91 -5.42 10.31 -12.12
CA LEU A 91 -6.14 9.79 -13.29
C LEU A 91 -7.08 10.82 -13.91
N VAL A 92 -7.65 11.73 -13.11
CA VAL A 92 -8.49 12.83 -13.62
C VAL A 92 -7.69 13.78 -14.51
N PHE A 93 -6.42 14.03 -14.16
CA PHE A 93 -5.53 14.89 -14.93
C PHE A 93 -4.82 14.18 -16.07
N ASN A 94 -5.14 12.90 -16.33
CA ASN A 94 -4.53 12.16 -17.43
C ASN A 94 -4.74 12.94 -18.75
N PRO A 95 -3.66 13.25 -19.50
CA PRO A 95 -3.73 14.03 -20.74
C PRO A 95 -4.80 13.55 -21.72
N ILE A 96 -5.06 12.25 -21.77
CA ILE A 96 -6.07 11.62 -22.61
C ILE A 96 -7.48 12.19 -22.42
N ARG A 97 -7.80 12.70 -21.21
CA ARG A 97 -9.09 13.31 -20.88
C ARG A 97 -9.20 14.77 -21.34
N ARG A 98 -8.06 15.43 -21.58
CA ARG A 98 -7.98 16.84 -22.01
C ARG A 98 -7.69 17.00 -23.50
N LEU A 99 -7.29 15.92 -24.19
CA LEU A 99 -7.06 15.96 -25.62
C LEU A 99 -8.33 16.39 -26.36
N PRO A 100 -8.27 17.45 -27.19
CA PRO A 100 -9.35 17.81 -28.09
C PRO A 100 -9.72 16.62 -28.99
N PRO A 101 -11.01 16.46 -29.34
CA PRO A 101 -11.44 15.37 -30.20
C PRO A 101 -10.70 15.37 -31.55
N GLU A 102 -10.30 16.53 -32.07
CA GLU A 102 -9.55 16.66 -33.33
C GLU A 102 -8.16 16.01 -33.24
N ILE A 103 -7.49 16.15 -32.10
CA ILE A 103 -6.18 15.52 -31.87
C ILE A 103 -6.35 14.01 -31.74
N LEU A 104 -7.40 13.54 -31.04
CA LEU A 104 -7.73 12.12 -30.96
C LEU A 104 -8.01 11.54 -32.35
N SER A 105 -8.88 12.19 -33.14
CA SER A 105 -9.16 11.81 -34.52
C SER A 105 -7.90 11.76 -35.37
N HIS A 106 -7.01 12.77 -35.27
CA HIS A 106 -5.75 12.78 -35.98
C HIS A 106 -4.87 11.59 -35.60
N THR A 107 -4.72 11.30 -34.29
CA THR A 107 -3.96 10.12 -33.83
C THR A 107 -4.57 8.81 -34.32
N PHE A 108 -5.89 8.68 -34.31
CA PHE A 108 -6.58 7.49 -34.82
C PHE A 108 -6.30 7.27 -36.29
N LEU A 109 -6.36 8.34 -37.09
CA LEU A 109 -6.05 8.29 -38.52
C LEU A 109 -4.58 7.95 -38.79
N SER A 110 -3.65 8.40 -37.94
CA SER A 110 -2.25 7.96 -38.01
C SER A 110 -2.09 6.47 -37.71
N CYS A 111 -2.89 5.88 -36.82
CA CYS A 111 -2.84 4.45 -36.52
C CYS A 111 -3.39 3.55 -37.64
N ILE A 112 -4.15 4.10 -38.59
CA ILE A 112 -4.77 3.34 -39.69
C ILE A 112 -4.20 3.70 -41.07
N ARG A 113 -3.23 4.62 -41.13
CA ARG A 113 -2.49 4.91 -42.35
C ARG A 113 -1.28 3.99 -42.39
N PRO A 114 -1.17 3.08 -43.37
CA PRO A 114 0.07 2.35 -43.55
C PRO A 114 1.17 3.35 -43.88
N ASP A 115 2.30 3.30 -43.17
CA ASP A 115 3.52 3.91 -43.69
C ASP A 115 3.82 3.24 -45.03
N SER A 116 4.16 4.04 -46.05
CA SER A 116 4.32 3.61 -47.44
C SER A 116 5.32 2.46 -47.65
N ASP A 117 6.14 2.17 -46.63
CA ASP A 117 7.20 1.16 -46.64
C ASP A 117 6.91 -0.05 -45.73
N SER A 118 5.74 -0.11 -45.10
CA SER A 118 5.35 -1.21 -44.23
C SER A 118 4.34 -2.14 -44.91
N ASP A 119 4.62 -3.45 -44.91
CA ASP A 119 3.66 -4.52 -45.21
C ASP A 119 2.59 -4.60 -44.10
N THR A 120 1.95 -3.47 -43.77
CA THR A 120 0.84 -3.45 -42.84
C THR A 120 -0.31 -4.18 -43.53
N ASP A 121 -0.60 -5.40 -43.09
CA ASP A 121 -1.68 -6.19 -43.63
C ASP A 121 -2.97 -5.36 -43.57
N ALA A 122 -3.45 -4.94 -44.74
CA ALA A 122 -4.65 -4.15 -44.86
C ALA A 122 -5.87 -4.85 -44.22
N SER A 123 -5.78 -6.15 -43.88
CA SER A 123 -6.81 -6.92 -43.19
C SER A 123 -7.08 -6.36 -41.80
N LEU A 124 -6.09 -5.72 -41.16
CA LEU A 124 -6.18 -5.11 -39.83
C LEU A 124 -6.89 -3.75 -39.83
N LEU A 125 -7.17 -3.23 -41.02
CA LEU A 125 -7.81 -1.93 -41.25
C LEU A 125 -9.25 -2.06 -41.76
N ASP A 126 -9.73 -3.29 -42.02
CA ASP A 126 -11.10 -3.53 -42.47
C ASP A 126 -12.10 -3.14 -41.37
N SER A 127 -12.96 -2.17 -41.69
CA SER A 127 -13.95 -1.62 -40.77
C SER A 127 -15.09 -2.59 -40.47
N LEU A 128 -15.31 -3.63 -41.28
CA LEU A 128 -16.34 -4.64 -41.01
C LEU A 128 -15.89 -5.70 -40.00
N ASN A 129 -14.57 -5.83 -39.77
CA ASN A 129 -14.05 -6.74 -38.77
C ASN A 129 -13.95 -6.05 -37.41
N ILE A 130 -14.80 -6.46 -36.48
CA ILE A 130 -14.89 -5.91 -35.12
C ILE A 130 -13.64 -6.09 -34.26
N THR A 131 -12.70 -6.96 -34.66
CA THR A 131 -11.42 -7.15 -33.95
C THR A 131 -10.34 -6.16 -34.38
N ASN A 132 -10.61 -5.33 -35.40
CA ASN A 132 -9.63 -4.43 -36.01
C ASN A 132 -9.48 -3.08 -35.32
N SER A 133 -8.44 -2.36 -35.75
CA SER A 133 -7.98 -1.09 -35.17
C SER A 133 -9.11 -0.05 -34.94
N PRO A 134 -10.04 0.22 -35.88
CA PRO A 134 -11.10 1.22 -35.68
C PRO A 134 -12.00 0.92 -34.48
N TRP A 135 -12.33 -0.37 -34.29
CA TRP A 135 -13.16 -0.82 -33.18
C TRP A 135 -12.39 -0.82 -31.86
N ASN A 136 -11.13 -1.26 -31.87
CA ASN A 136 -10.26 -1.25 -30.69
C ASN A 136 -10.11 0.15 -30.09
N LEU A 137 -9.96 1.19 -30.92
CA LEU A 137 -9.91 2.58 -30.48
C LEU A 137 -11.22 3.00 -29.78
N SER A 138 -12.38 2.51 -30.24
CA SER A 138 -13.68 2.82 -29.66
C SER A 138 -13.97 2.13 -28.31
N TYR A 139 -13.17 1.12 -27.92
CA TYR A 139 -13.34 0.39 -26.67
C TYR A 139 -12.58 0.99 -25.48
N VAL A 140 -11.67 1.94 -25.71
CA VAL A 140 -10.81 2.51 -24.67
C VAL A 140 -11.58 3.38 -23.66
N SER A 141 -12.43 4.29 -24.13
CA SER A 141 -13.23 5.17 -23.27
C SER A 141 -14.45 5.72 -24.00
N SER A 142 -15.43 6.28 -23.28
CA SER A 142 -16.59 6.95 -23.89
C SER A 142 -16.19 8.12 -24.80
N ARG A 143 -15.15 8.88 -24.43
CA ARG A 143 -14.62 9.99 -25.24
C ARG A 143 -13.93 9.49 -26.51
N TRP A 144 -13.15 8.41 -26.43
CA TRP A 144 -12.51 7.80 -27.60
C TRP A 144 -13.55 7.21 -28.55
N ARG A 145 -14.58 6.56 -28.00
CA ARG A 145 -15.73 6.09 -28.77
C ARG A 145 -16.41 7.23 -29.51
N GLN A 146 -16.71 8.32 -28.82
CA GLN A 146 -17.31 9.50 -29.44
C GLN A 146 -16.42 10.03 -30.58
N ALA A 147 -15.13 10.24 -30.33
CA ALA A 147 -14.20 10.73 -31.33
C ALA A 147 -14.08 9.77 -32.54
N ALA A 148 -14.04 8.46 -32.32
CA ALA A 148 -13.98 7.46 -33.38
C ALA A 148 -15.24 7.46 -34.24
N LEU A 149 -16.42 7.50 -33.61
CA LEU A 149 -17.71 7.56 -34.30
C LEU A 149 -17.90 8.88 -35.06
N THR A 150 -17.37 10.01 -34.55
CA THR A 150 -17.39 11.31 -35.24
C THR A 150 -16.29 11.47 -36.28
N THR A 151 -15.50 10.43 -36.57
CA THR A 151 -14.43 10.45 -37.57
C THR A 151 -14.74 9.44 -38.70
N PRO A 152 -15.54 9.83 -39.72
CA PRO A 152 -15.99 8.92 -40.78
C PRO A 152 -14.85 8.21 -41.53
N SER A 153 -13.71 8.88 -41.69
CA SER A 153 -12.53 8.33 -42.38
C SER A 153 -11.91 7.10 -41.69
N LEU A 154 -12.24 6.82 -40.42
CA LEU A 154 -11.83 5.56 -39.78
C LEU A 154 -12.59 4.34 -40.30
N TRP A 155 -13.77 4.56 -40.89
CA TRP A 155 -14.70 3.52 -41.29
C TRP A 155 -14.80 3.36 -42.81
N SER A 156 -13.93 4.06 -43.58
CA SER A 156 -14.02 4.10 -45.04
C SER A 156 -13.36 2.91 -45.74
N LEU A 157 -12.55 2.10 -45.04
CA LEU A 157 -11.93 0.91 -45.63
C LEU A 157 -12.80 -0.32 -45.38
N ILE A 158 -13.29 -0.92 -46.45
CA ILE A 158 -14.02 -2.18 -46.44
C ILE A 158 -13.26 -3.14 -47.35
N ARG A 159 -12.86 -4.31 -46.83
CA ARG A 159 -12.26 -5.34 -47.66
C ARG A 159 -13.31 -6.36 -48.07
N LEU A 160 -13.44 -6.55 -49.38
CA LEU A 160 -14.25 -7.61 -49.93
C LEU A 160 -13.37 -8.85 -50.10
N GLN A 161 -13.73 -9.94 -49.43
CA GLN A 161 -13.18 -11.26 -49.73
C GLN A 161 -13.96 -11.80 -50.93
N LEU A 162 -13.34 -11.78 -52.10
CA LEU A 162 -13.83 -12.40 -53.33
C LEU A 162 -13.32 -13.83 -53.44
#